data_AF-A0A182U1P6-F1
#
_entry.id   AF-A0A182U1P6-F1
#
_cell.length_a   1.000
_cell.length_b   1.000
_cell.length_c   1.000
_cell.angle_alpha   90.00
_cell.angle_beta   90.00
_cell.angle_gamma   90.00
#
_symmetry.space_group_name_H-M   'P 1'
#
loop_
_entity.id
_entity.type
_entity.pdbx_description
1 polymer ?
#
loop_
_entity_poly.entity_id
_entity_poly.type
_entity_poly.pdbx_seq_one_letter_code
_entity_poly.pdbx_strand_id
1 'polypeptide(L)'
;MASEVQNFYKNKYIFLTGGTGFLGVAIIEKILRSAPEVAGIYLLMRPKKGKVIEERLKELTKNPSDDIFKKLIPVSGDVGENFLGLSPADQATVVENTNVVIHSAATLDFQATLRPTVNINLLGTKRVLELCTRMRN
;
A
#
# COMPACT_ATOMS: atom_id res chain seq x y z
N MET A 1 23.55 3.81 17.38
CA MET A 1 22.58 4.90 17.13
C MET A 1 21.73 4.53 15.94
N ALA A 2 20.42 4.81 15.97
CA ALA A 2 19.56 4.60 14.81
C ALA A 2 19.97 5.54 13.66
N SER A 3 19.90 5.07 12.43
CA SER A 3 20.22 5.89 11.25
C SER A 3 19.17 6.98 11.02
N GLU A 4 19.50 8.01 10.24
CA GLU A 4 18.52 9.04 9.85
C GLU A 4 17.30 8.44 9.15
N VAL A 5 17.51 7.41 8.33
CA VAL A 5 16.43 6.65 7.68
C VAL A 5 15.54 5.96 8.70
N GLN A 6 16.12 5.32 9.72
CA GLN A 6 15.33 4.69 10.79
C GLN A 6 14.53 5.73 11.57
N ASN A 7 15.15 6.85 11.93
CA ASN A 7 14.48 7.95 12.62
C ASN A 7 13.36 8.56 11.78
N PHE A 8 13.53 8.65 10.46
CA PHE A 8 12.49 9.15 9.57
C PHE A 8 11.23 8.28 9.60
N TYR A 9 11.35 6.94 9.62
CA TYR A 9 10.20 6.03 9.60
C TYR A 9 9.63 5.70 10.99
N LYS A 10 10.33 6.07 12.06
CA LYS A 10 9.91 5.80 13.43
C LYS A 10 8.51 6.35 13.71
N ASN A 11 7.64 5.50 14.24
CA ASN A 11 6.25 5.80 14.59
C ASN A 11 5.37 6.33 13.44
N LYS A 12 5.80 6.18 12.17
CA LYS A 12 5.01 6.62 11.02
C LYS A 12 4.16 5.50 10.46
N TYR A 13 2.98 5.84 9.95
CA TYR A 13 2.20 4.98 9.08
C TYR A 13 2.53 5.24 7.61
N ILE A 14 2.61 4.16 6.84
CA ILE A 14 2.89 4.18 5.40
C ILE A 14 1.64 3.71 4.66
N PHE A 15 1.19 4.44 3.65
CA PHE A 15 0.22 3.94 2.68
C PHE A 15 0.95 3.41 1.45
N LEU A 16 0.85 2.11 1.21
CA LEU A 16 1.51 1.41 0.12
C LEU A 16 0.49 0.87 -0.88
N THR A 17 0.64 1.27 -2.14
CA THR A 17 -0.06 0.64 -3.27
C THR A 17 0.88 -0.30 -4.02
N GLY A 18 0.35 -1.39 -4.58
CA GLY A 18 1.14 -2.36 -5.33
C GLY A 18 1.96 -3.31 -4.46
N GLY A 19 1.67 -3.37 -3.16
CA GLY A 19 2.43 -4.19 -2.21
C GLY A 19 2.31 -5.70 -2.40
N THR A 20 1.34 -6.18 -3.17
CA THR A 20 1.25 -7.60 -3.57
C THR A 20 2.07 -7.94 -4.83
N GLY A 21 2.72 -6.95 -5.45
CA GLY A 21 3.60 -7.15 -6.60
C GLY A 21 5.04 -7.46 -6.18
N PHE A 22 5.87 -7.85 -7.14
CA PHE A 22 7.27 -8.23 -6.92
C PHE A 22 8.06 -7.17 -6.12
N LEU A 23 8.08 -5.92 -6.61
CA LEU A 23 8.76 -4.83 -5.92
C LEU A 23 8.09 -4.47 -4.58
N GLY A 24 6.76 -4.52 -4.54
CA GLY A 24 5.98 -4.20 -3.35
C GLY A 24 6.33 -5.06 -2.14
N VAL A 25 6.48 -6.37 -2.33
CA VAL A 25 6.88 -7.30 -1.27
C VAL A 25 8.29 -6.98 -0.76
N ALA A 26 9.23 -6.70 -1.68
CA ALA A 26 10.59 -6.32 -1.30
C ALA A 26 10.63 -4.99 -0.51
N ILE A 27 9.80 -4.01 -0.89
CA ILE A 27 9.65 -2.73 -0.15
C ILE A 27 9.16 -3.01 1.27
N ILE A 28 8.09 -3.81 1.41
CA ILE A 28 7.53 -4.19 2.71
C ILE A 28 8.59 -4.84 3.59
N GLU A 29 9.28 -5.87 3.08
CA GLU A 29 10.30 -6.58 3.82
C GLU A 29 11.46 -5.64 4.21
N LYS A 30 11.90 -4.79 3.27
CA LYS A 30 13.00 -3.85 3.51
C LYS A 30 12.67 -2.87 4.63
N ILE A 31 11.46 -2.30 4.63
CA ILE A 31 11.01 -1.36 5.65
C ILE A 31 10.90 -2.06 7.00
N LEU A 32 10.21 -3.20 7.07
CA LEU A 32 9.97 -3.89 8.34
C LEU A 32 11.27 -4.40 8.97
N ARG A 33 12.26 -4.81 8.18
CA ARG A 33 13.58 -5.23 8.68
C ARG A 33 14.50 -4.06 9.02
N SER A 34 14.51 -3.01 8.21
CA SER A 34 15.48 -1.91 8.35
C SER A 34 15.00 -0.82 9.30
N ALA A 35 13.69 -0.61 9.40
CA ALA A 35 13.03 0.39 10.25
C ALA A 35 11.92 -0.27 11.10
N PRO A 36 12.30 -1.15 12.05
CA PRO A 36 11.36 -1.94 12.82
C PRO A 36 10.43 -1.10 13.71
N GLU A 37 10.73 0.18 13.96
CA GLU A 37 9.89 1.11 14.72
C GLU A 37 8.81 1.81 13.89
N VAL A 38 8.62 1.47 12.60
CA VAL A 38 7.46 1.93 11.83
C VAL A 38 6.15 1.57 12.55
N ALA A 39 5.15 2.46 12.55
CA ALA A 39 3.89 2.19 13.26
C ALA A 39 3.05 1.14 12.53
N GLY A 40 2.95 1.25 11.20
CA GLY A 40 2.19 0.31 10.38
C GLY A 40 2.27 0.63 8.90
N ILE A 41 1.85 -0.33 8.07
CA ILE A 41 1.73 -0.17 6.62
C ILE A 41 0.29 -0.47 6.22
N TYR A 42 -0.46 0.56 5.84
CA TYR A 42 -1.74 0.42 5.16
C TYR A 42 -1.50 -0.07 3.74
N LEU A 43 -1.97 -1.27 3.43
CA LEU A 43 -1.70 -1.96 2.19
C LEU A 43 -2.95 -1.96 1.30
N LEU A 44 -2.95 -1.16 0.23
CA LEU A 44 -4.04 -1.16 -0.74
C LEU A 44 -4.05 -2.49 -1.51
N MET A 45 -5.10 -3.28 -1.29
CA MET A 45 -5.27 -4.60 -1.87
C MET A 45 -6.57 -4.69 -2.65
N ARG A 46 -6.46 -5.05 -3.94
CA ARG A 46 -7.64 -5.30 -4.78
C ARG A 46 -8.41 -6.53 -4.28
N PRO A 47 -9.74 -6.52 -4.20
CA PRO A 47 -10.48 -7.76 -4.02
C PRO A 47 -10.26 -8.68 -5.24
N LYS A 48 -10.27 -10.00 -5.03
CA LYS A 48 -10.30 -10.99 -6.11
C LYS A 48 -11.58 -11.80 -5.99
N LYS A 49 -12.13 -12.26 -7.12
CA LYS A 49 -13.30 -13.13 -7.14
C LYS A 49 -13.03 -14.36 -6.25
N GLY A 50 -13.82 -14.51 -5.18
CA GLY A 50 -13.73 -15.65 -4.26
C GLY A 50 -12.62 -15.59 -3.21
N LYS A 51 -11.90 -14.47 -3.04
CA LYS A 51 -10.94 -14.29 -1.93
C LYS A 51 -11.04 -12.90 -1.31
N VAL A 52 -11.24 -12.86 0.00
CA VAL A 52 -11.21 -11.62 0.78
C VAL A 52 -9.77 -11.15 1.00
N ILE A 53 -9.57 -9.87 1.33
CA ILE A 53 -8.23 -9.26 1.40
C ILE A 53 -7.38 -9.88 2.53
N GLU A 54 -8.01 -10.38 3.59
CA GLU A 54 -7.39 -11.01 4.75
C GLU A 54 -6.75 -12.35 4.37
N GLU A 55 -7.42 -13.15 3.54
CA GLU A 55 -6.87 -14.39 3.00
C GLU A 55 -5.67 -14.10 2.10
N ARG A 56 -5.81 -13.09 1.24
CA ARG A 56 -4.71 -12.66 0.36
C ARG A 56 -3.51 -12.14 1.17
N LEU A 57 -3.75 -11.48 2.30
CA LEU A 57 -2.69 -11.02 3.20
C LEU A 57 -1.99 -12.21 3.84
N LYS A 58 -2.74 -13.21 4.34
CA LYS A 58 -2.15 -14.45 4.88
C LYS A 58 -1.27 -15.18 3.87
N GLU A 59 -1.67 -15.20 2.60
CA GLU A 59 -0.84 -15.78 1.53
C GLU A 59 0.46 -14.99 1.32
N LEU A 60 0.40 -13.66 1.41
CA LEU A 60 1.57 -12.77 1.30
C LEU A 60 2.58 -13.00 2.43
N THR A 61 2.09 -13.32 3.63
CA THR A 61 2.88 -13.43 4.86
C THR A 61 3.17 -14.88 5.26
N LYS A 62 3.04 -15.87 4.36
CA LYS A 62 3.13 -17.30 4.71
C LYS A 62 4.56 -17.81 5.03
N ASN A 63 5.59 -16.97 4.94
CA ASN A 63 7.00 -17.39 5.09
C ASN A 63 7.52 -17.23 6.54
N PRO A 64 8.34 -18.17 7.05
CA PRO A 64 8.40 -18.57 8.48
C PRO A 64 9.03 -17.57 9.49
N SER A 65 9.38 -16.35 9.09
CA SER A 65 9.88 -15.32 10.03
C SER A 65 8.77 -14.34 10.42
N ASP A 66 7.61 -14.90 10.79
CA ASP A 66 6.25 -14.33 10.68
C ASP A 66 5.96 -13.06 11.50
N ASP A 67 6.79 -12.73 12.49
CA ASP A 67 6.51 -11.61 13.39
C ASP A 67 6.68 -10.23 12.74
N ILE A 68 7.48 -10.13 11.67
CA ILE A 68 7.75 -8.83 11.02
C ILE A 68 6.50 -8.26 10.34
N PHE A 69 5.60 -9.11 9.85
CA PHE A 69 4.43 -8.70 9.05
C PHE A 69 3.21 -8.29 9.89
N LYS A 70 3.26 -8.39 11.23
CA LYS A 70 2.18 -7.98 12.14
C LYS A 70 1.75 -6.51 11.97
N LYS A 71 2.60 -5.69 11.34
CA LYS A 71 2.38 -4.27 11.08
C LYS A 71 1.68 -3.99 9.74
N LEU A 72 1.33 -5.02 8.98
CA LEU A 72 0.55 -4.86 7.75
C LEU A 72 -0.94 -4.75 8.07
N ILE A 73 -1.58 -3.71 7.55
CA ILE A 73 -3.00 -3.43 7.72
C ILE A 73 -3.62 -3.41 6.31
N PRO A 74 -4.35 -4.46 5.90
CA PRO A 74 -4.91 -4.51 4.56
C PRO A 74 -6.09 -3.54 4.45
N VAL A 75 -6.17 -2.78 3.37
CA VAL A 75 -7.34 -1.96 3.01
C VAL A 75 -7.82 -2.32 1.62
N SER A 76 -9.12 -2.55 1.46
CA SER A 76 -9.70 -2.93 0.17
C SER A 76 -9.74 -1.73 -0.77
N GLY A 77 -9.27 -1.90 -2.01
CA GLY A 77 -9.42 -0.87 -3.04
C GLY A 77 -8.59 -1.10 -4.30
N ASP A 78 -8.77 -0.22 -5.27
CA ASP A 78 -8.12 -0.25 -6.58
C ASP A 78 -7.76 1.17 -7.04
N VAL A 79 -6.52 1.38 -7.48
CA VAL A 79 -6.05 2.68 -8.02
C VAL A 79 -6.81 3.10 -9.28
N GLY A 80 -7.41 2.15 -9.99
CA GLY A 80 -8.26 2.40 -11.15
C GLY A 80 -9.64 2.98 -10.83
N GLU A 81 -10.03 3.01 -9.55
CA GLU A 81 -11.35 3.47 -9.09
C GLU A 81 -11.29 4.83 -8.42
N ASN A 82 -12.41 5.58 -8.49
CA ASN A 82 -12.54 6.86 -7.79
C ASN A 82 -12.31 6.68 -6.29
N PHE A 83 -11.60 7.62 -5.67
CA PHE A 83 -11.20 7.55 -4.26
C PHE A 83 -10.44 6.26 -3.90
N LEU A 84 -9.78 5.64 -4.88
CA LEU A 84 -9.08 4.36 -4.80
C LEU A 84 -9.97 3.16 -4.43
N GLY A 85 -11.29 3.27 -4.56
CA GLY A 85 -12.24 2.22 -4.16
C GLY A 85 -12.28 1.95 -2.65
N LEU A 86 -11.70 2.85 -1.84
CA LEU A 86 -11.70 2.73 -0.37
C LEU A 86 -13.11 2.92 0.19
N SER A 87 -13.43 2.19 1.26
CA SER A 87 -14.61 2.50 2.06
C SER A 87 -14.47 3.89 2.70
N PRO A 88 -15.56 4.61 3.03
CA PRO A 88 -15.46 5.89 3.72
C PRO A 88 -14.68 5.81 5.05
N ALA A 89 -14.81 4.69 5.77
CA ALA A 89 -14.10 4.45 7.03
C ALA A 89 -12.59 4.24 6.82
N ASP A 90 -12.21 3.41 5.83
CA ASP A 90 -10.79 3.20 5.49
C ASP A 90 -10.17 4.48 4.95
N GLN A 91 -10.91 5.22 4.12
CA GLN A 91 -10.45 6.50 3.58
C GLN A 91 -10.18 7.49 4.71
N ALA A 92 -11.09 7.65 5.67
CA ALA A 92 -10.87 8.51 6.83
C ALA A 92 -9.64 8.07 7.64
N THR A 93 -9.49 6.76 7.87
CA THR A 93 -8.36 6.20 8.63
C THR A 93 -7.02 6.45 7.92
N VAL A 94 -6.94 6.17 6.62
CA VAL A 94 -5.72 6.35 5.82
C VAL A 94 -5.35 7.83 5.73
N VAL A 95 -6.34 8.70 5.51
CA VAL A 95 -6.13 10.15 5.42
C VAL A 95 -5.63 10.73 6.75
N GLU A 96 -6.18 10.29 7.87
CA GLU A 96 -5.82 10.82 9.19
C GLU A 96 -4.43 10.38 9.64
N ASN A 97 -4.05 9.13 9.39
CA ASN A 97 -2.89 8.52 10.04
C ASN A 97 -1.63 8.44 9.15
N THR A 98 -1.77 8.48 7.83
CA THR A 98 -0.63 8.27 6.92
C THR A 98 0.35 9.44 6.97
N ASN A 99 1.65 9.12 7.04
CA ASN A 99 2.74 10.09 6.97
C ASN A 99 3.59 9.94 5.69
N VAL A 100 3.60 8.74 5.10
CA VAL A 100 4.41 8.44 3.91
C VAL A 100 3.56 7.65 2.92
N VAL A 101 3.56 8.06 1.65
CA VAL A 101 2.90 7.33 0.57
C VAL A 101 3.95 6.73 -0.35
N ILE A 102 3.85 5.42 -0.59
CA ILE A 102 4.66 4.72 -1.58
C ILE A 102 3.71 4.20 -2.67
N HIS A 103 3.80 4.77 -3.86
CA HIS A 103 2.99 4.36 -5.00
C HIS A 103 3.77 3.42 -5.92
N SER A 104 3.55 2.11 -5.77
CA SER A 104 4.17 1.07 -6.61
C SER A 104 3.14 0.27 -7.43
N ALA A 105 1.86 0.66 -7.42
CA ALA A 105 0.83 0.02 -8.23
C ALA A 105 0.90 0.52 -9.68
N ALA A 106 1.03 -0.42 -10.62
CA ALA A 106 0.91 -0.19 -12.05
C ALA A 106 0.42 -1.47 -12.75
N THR A 107 -0.10 -1.33 -13.97
CA THR A 107 -0.18 -2.46 -14.90
C THR A 107 1.07 -2.48 -15.77
N LEU A 108 1.66 -3.66 -15.89
CA LEU A 108 2.83 -3.96 -16.75
C LEU A 108 2.44 -4.90 -17.90
N ASP A 109 1.14 -5.04 -18.16
CA ASP A 109 0.64 -5.84 -19.26
C ASP A 109 0.93 -5.14 -20.59
N PHE A 110 1.97 -5.62 -21.29
CA PHE A 110 2.38 -5.09 -22.60
C PHE A 110 1.36 -5.33 -23.71
N GLN A 111 0.35 -6.19 -23.47
CA GLN A 111 -0.74 -6.45 -24.40
C GLN A 111 -2.00 -5.62 -24.08
N ALA A 112 -1.98 -4.87 -22.98
CA ALA A 112 -3.12 -4.04 -22.60
C ALA A 112 -3.31 -2.87 -23.58
N THR A 113 -4.57 -2.57 -23.88
CA THR A 113 -4.93 -1.40 -24.70
C THR A 113 -4.65 -0.09 -23.94
N LEU A 114 -4.61 1.03 -24.66
CA LEU A 114 -4.28 2.34 -24.07
C LEU A 114 -5.22 2.72 -22.91
N ARG A 115 -6.52 2.47 -23.04
CA ARG A 115 -7.54 2.88 -22.06
C ARG A 115 -7.29 2.32 -20.64
N PRO A 116 -7.19 1.00 -20.41
CA PRO A 116 -6.90 0.45 -19.08
C PRO A 116 -5.53 0.89 -18.56
N THR A 117 -4.51 0.98 -19.41
CA THR A 117 -3.17 1.43 -19.01
C THR A 117 -3.18 2.89 -18.55
N VAL A 118 -3.89 3.77 -19.25
CA VAL A 118 -4.09 5.16 -18.83
C VAL A 118 -4.89 5.23 -17.52
N ASN A 119 -5.95 4.43 -17.38
CA ASN A 119 -6.76 4.46 -16.17
C ASN A 119 -5.98 4.05 -14.91
N ILE A 120 -5.07 3.09 -15.03
CA ILE A 120 -4.27 2.58 -13.92
C ILE A 120 -3.00 3.41 -13.70
N ASN A 121 -2.17 3.58 -14.73
CA ASN A 121 -0.83 4.13 -14.57
C ASN A 121 -0.81 5.67 -14.56
N LEU A 122 -1.75 6.34 -15.23
CA LEU A 122 -1.83 7.81 -15.24
C LEU A 122 -2.89 8.30 -14.25
N LEU A 123 -4.14 7.89 -14.47
CA LEU A 123 -5.24 8.34 -13.63
C LEU A 123 -5.15 7.76 -12.21
N GLY A 124 -4.63 6.54 -12.05
CA GLY A 124 -4.40 5.98 -10.72
C GLY A 124 -3.38 6.78 -9.91
N THR A 125 -2.28 7.22 -10.52
CA THR A 125 -1.33 8.13 -9.86
C THR A 125 -2.00 9.46 -9.49
N LYS A 126 -2.81 10.03 -10.39
CA LYS A 126 -3.58 11.25 -10.09
C LYS A 126 -4.48 11.06 -8.87
N ARG A 127 -5.24 9.95 -8.80
CA ARG A 127 -6.12 9.65 -7.65
C ARG A 127 -5.35 9.44 -6.35
N VAL A 128 -4.15 8.85 -6.40
CA VAL A 128 -3.28 8.74 -5.22
C VAL A 128 -2.84 10.13 -4.75
N LEU A 129 -2.44 11.02 -5.66
CA LEU A 129 -2.10 12.41 -5.31
C LEU A 129 -3.29 13.18 -4.73
N GLU A 130 -4.50 12.99 -5.26
CA GLU A 130 -5.73 13.56 -4.71
C GLU A 130 -6.05 13.05 -3.30
N LEU A 131 -5.67 11.81 -2.97
CA LEU A 131 -5.76 11.31 -1.60
C LEU A 131 -4.69 11.98 -0.71
N CYS A 132 -3.46 12.12 -1.21
CA CYS A 132 -2.35 12.75 -0.48
C CYS A 132 -2.68 14.20 -0.09
N THR A 133 -3.36 14.97 -0.94
CA THR A 133 -3.73 16.37 -0.63
C THR A 133 -4.70 16.52 0.54
N ARG A 134 -5.33 15.42 0.95
CA ARG A 134 -6.25 15.37 2.09
C ARG A 134 -5.54 14.92 3.37
N MET A 135 -4.34 14.34 3.28
CA MET A 135 -3.57 13.85 4.42
C MET A 135 -3.08 15.01 5.29
N ARG A 136 -3.11 14.82 6.62
CA ARG A 136 -2.83 15.89 7.60
C ARG A 136 -1.39 15.94 8.09
N ASN A 137 -0.58 14.91 7.80
CA ASN A 137 0.76 14.71 8.38
C ASN A 137 1.90 14.85 7.37
#